data_AF-A0A842VTX4-F1
#
_entry.id   AF-A0A842VTX4-F1
#
_cell.length_a   1.000
_cell.length_b   1.000
_cell.length_c   1.000
_cell.angle_alpha   90.00
_cell.angle_beta   90.00
_cell.angle_gamma   90.00
#
_symmetry.space_group_name_H-M   'P 1'
#
loop_
_entity.id
_entity.type
_entity.pdbx_description
1 polymer ?
#
loop_
_entity_poly.entity_id
_entity_poly.type
_entity_poly.pdbx_seq_one_letter_code
_entity_poly.pdbx_strand_id
1 'polypeptide(L)'
;MKEKKLSDFFTIYRKNGMEITLNTLAEFENHECTESEFFDKLKSSGSYLNEYYRSKDTMLHYGLISYKLNENYDKVIFLTEAGDEVQELVERINTILKENVKKE
;
A
#
# COMPACT_ATOMS: atom_id res chain seq x y z
N MET A 1 26.39 0.16 15.71
CA MET A 1 24.99 0.64 15.79
C MET A 1 24.39 0.53 14.39
N LYS A 2 23.22 -0.12 14.26
CA LYS A 2 22.26 -0.10 13.12
C LYS A 2 22.66 -0.77 11.78
N GLU A 3 22.51 -2.10 11.72
CA GLU A 3 22.22 -2.84 10.47
C GLU A 3 21.03 -3.81 10.70
N LYS A 4 19.86 -3.25 11.04
CA LYS A 4 18.67 -4.06 11.38
C LYS A 4 17.37 -3.44 10.84
N LYS A 5 17.41 -2.82 9.65
CA LYS A 5 16.25 -2.07 9.11
C LYS A 5 15.57 -2.73 7.91
N LEU A 6 16.30 -3.45 7.06
CA LEU A 6 15.72 -4.07 5.87
C LEU A 6 14.83 -5.29 6.20
N SER A 7 15.18 -6.08 7.22
CA SER A 7 14.38 -7.25 7.62
C SER A 7 12.99 -6.86 8.11
N ASP A 8 12.89 -5.69 8.74
CA ASP A 8 11.65 -5.23 9.37
C ASP A 8 10.67 -4.74 8.31
N PHE A 9 11.14 -4.04 7.27
CA PHE A 9 10.28 -3.59 6.18
C PHE A 9 9.57 -4.74 5.46
N PHE A 10 10.31 -5.74 4.95
CA PHE A 10 9.68 -6.84 4.22
C PHE A 10 8.77 -7.69 5.11
N THR A 11 9.09 -7.80 6.40
CA THR A 11 8.22 -8.47 7.37
C THR A 11 6.92 -7.70 7.55
N ILE A 12 6.99 -6.37 7.71
CA ILE A 12 5.84 -5.49 7.92
C ILE A 12 4.99 -5.39 6.64
N TYR A 13 5.63 -5.19 5.49
CA TYR A 13 5.01 -5.06 4.17
C TYR A 13 4.17 -6.29 3.81
N ARG A 14 4.74 -7.49 3.99
CA ARG A 14 4.11 -8.75 3.58
C ARG A 14 3.16 -9.34 4.62
N LYS A 15 3.41 -9.18 5.93
CA LYS A 15 2.54 -9.77 6.97
C LYS A 15 1.29 -8.96 7.29
N ASN A 16 1.31 -7.65 7.06
CA ASN A 16 0.25 -6.78 7.58
C ASN A 16 -0.79 -6.35 6.53
N GLY A 17 -0.69 -6.78 5.27
CA GLY A 17 -1.62 -6.34 4.20
C GLY A 17 -1.30 -4.96 3.62
N MET A 18 -0.09 -4.45 3.90
CA MET A 18 0.38 -3.16 3.41
C MET A 18 0.52 -3.15 1.89
N GLU A 19 1.08 -4.23 1.34
CA GLU A 19 1.20 -4.45 -0.11
C GLU A 19 -0.13 -4.25 -0.84
N ILE A 20 -1.18 -4.89 -0.33
CA ILE A 20 -2.50 -4.85 -0.96
C ILE A 20 -3.06 -3.44 -0.94
N THR A 21 -2.91 -2.73 0.18
CA THR A 21 -3.38 -1.35 0.31
C THR A 21 -2.66 -0.42 -0.66
N LEU A 22 -1.32 -0.50 -0.71
CA LEU A 22 -0.51 0.33 -1.60
C LEU A 22 -0.85 0.04 -3.08
N ASN A 23 -0.89 -1.23 -3.48
CA ASN A 23 -1.21 -1.61 -4.85
C ASN A 23 -2.65 -1.22 -5.22
N THR A 24 -3.60 -1.38 -4.29
CA THR A 24 -5.00 -1.03 -4.54
C THR A 24 -5.15 0.47 -4.78
N LEU A 25 -4.49 1.32 -3.99
CA LEU A 25 -4.55 2.77 -4.19
C LEU A 25 -3.80 3.22 -5.44
N ALA A 26 -2.66 2.61 -5.76
CA ALA A 26 -1.89 2.90 -6.97
C ALA A 26 -2.66 2.60 -8.28
N GLU A 27 -3.70 1.76 -8.23
CA GLU A 27 -4.56 1.50 -9.39
C GLU A 27 -5.58 2.61 -9.67
N PHE A 28 -5.83 3.51 -8.72
CA PHE A 28 -6.75 4.63 -8.91
C PHE A 28 -6.04 5.85 -9.50
N GLU A 29 -6.79 6.66 -10.25
CA GLU A 29 -6.28 7.94 -10.77
C GLU A 29 -5.88 8.86 -9.61
N ASN A 30 -4.69 9.48 -9.71
CA ASN A 30 -4.09 10.30 -8.64
C ASN A 30 -3.86 9.55 -7.32
N HIS A 31 -3.88 8.21 -7.34
CA HIS A 31 -3.68 7.34 -6.19
C HIS A 31 -4.64 7.62 -5.01
N GLU A 32 -5.87 8.03 -5.34
CA GLU A 32 -6.90 8.35 -4.36
C GLU A 32 -8.28 7.84 -4.80
N CYS A 33 -9.11 7.51 -3.81
CA CYS A 33 -10.50 7.14 -4.05
C CYS A 33 -11.34 7.32 -2.78
N THR A 34 -12.66 7.27 -2.93
CA THR A 34 -13.52 7.26 -1.75
C THR A 34 -13.28 5.99 -0.93
N GLU A 35 -13.49 6.06 0.37
CA GLU A 35 -13.33 4.92 1.27
C GLU A 35 -14.24 3.75 0.86
N SER A 36 -15.42 4.03 0.30
CA SER A 36 -16.31 3.00 -0.26
C SER A 36 -15.71 2.29 -1.46
N GLU A 37 -15.21 3.04 -2.45
CA GLU A 37 -14.58 2.47 -3.65
C GLU A 37 -13.33 1.66 -3.31
N PHE A 38 -12.53 2.16 -2.36
CA PHE A 38 -11.36 1.45 -1.85
C PHE A 38 -11.74 0.08 -1.29
N PHE A 39 -12.79 -0.01 -0.48
CA PHE A 39 -13.23 -1.27 0.11
C PHE A 39 -13.86 -2.22 -0.90
N ASP A 40 -14.61 -1.70 -1.88
CA ASP A 40 -15.15 -2.50 -2.97
C ASP A 40 -14.02 -3.12 -3.82
N LYS A 41 -12.98 -2.32 -4.10
CA LYS A 41 -11.79 -2.77 -4.83
C LYS A 41 -10.98 -3.79 -4.02
N LEU A 42 -10.74 -3.57 -2.73
CA LEU A 42 -10.08 -4.54 -1.84
C LEU A 42 -10.81 -5.88 -1.80
N LYS A 43 -12.14 -5.85 -1.74
CA LYS A 43 -12.94 -7.08 -1.76
C LYS A 43 -12.80 -7.81 -3.10
N SER A 44 -12.73 -7.07 -4.21
CA SER A 44 -12.55 -7.65 -5.55
C SER A 44 -11.17 -8.29 -5.76
N SER A 45 -10.12 -7.79 -5.08
CA SER A 45 -8.76 -8.34 -5.16
C SER A 45 -8.56 -9.59 -4.29
N GLY A 46 -9.62 -10.07 -3.63
CA GLY A 46 -9.58 -11.25 -2.77
C GLY A 46 -8.99 -10.99 -1.39
N SER A 47 -8.72 -9.73 -1.05
CA SER A 47 -8.25 -9.33 0.27
C SER A 47 -9.42 -9.20 1.24
N TYR A 48 -9.16 -9.56 2.50
CA TYR A 48 -10.12 -9.36 3.56
C TYR A 48 -9.98 -7.95 4.12
N LEU A 49 -11.11 -7.30 4.44
CA LEU A 49 -11.16 -6.03 5.15
C LEU A 49 -10.27 -6.02 6.42
N ASN A 50 -10.12 -7.18 7.06
CA ASN A 50 -9.25 -7.38 8.22
C ASN A 50 -7.75 -7.20 7.92
N GLU A 51 -7.28 -7.47 6.70
CA GLU A 51 -5.89 -7.21 6.29
C GLU A 51 -5.59 -5.73 6.28
N TYR A 52 -6.49 -4.94 5.69
CA TYR A 52 -6.40 -3.49 5.72
C TYR A 52 -6.37 -2.95 7.16
N TYR A 53 -7.29 -3.37 8.02
CA TYR A 53 -7.31 -2.88 9.41
C TYR A 53 -6.06 -3.26 10.21
N ARG A 54 -5.36 -4.35 9.86
CA ARG A 54 -4.08 -4.70 10.50
C ARG A 54 -2.93 -3.79 10.09
N SER A 55 -2.94 -3.26 8.87
CA SER A 55 -1.89 -2.36 8.38
C SER A 55 -2.23 -0.89 8.53
N LYS A 56 -3.51 -0.51 8.57
CA LYS A 56 -4.00 0.88 8.58
C LYS A 56 -3.25 1.76 9.56
N ASP A 57 -3.21 1.39 10.84
CA ASP A 57 -2.57 2.22 11.87
C ASP A 57 -1.07 2.36 11.64
N THR A 58 -0.43 1.31 11.11
CA THR A 58 0.99 1.35 10.76
C THR A 58 1.23 2.29 9.57
N MET A 59 0.39 2.21 8.54
CA MET A 59 0.52 3.05 7.34
C MET A 59 0.25 4.51 7.66
N LEU A 60 -0.73 4.81 8.53
CA LEU A 60 -1.00 6.15 9.03
C LEU A 60 0.15 6.67 9.90
N HIS A 61 0.69 5.82 10.78
CA HIS A 61 1.80 6.19 11.65
C HIS A 61 3.05 6.60 10.87
N TYR A 62 3.36 5.88 9.79
CA TYR A 62 4.47 6.20 8.90
C TYR A 62 4.12 7.23 7.81
N GLY A 63 2.87 7.71 7.78
CA GLY A 63 2.42 8.70 6.82
C GLY A 63 2.41 8.21 5.38
N LEU A 64 2.20 6.91 5.14
CA LEU A 64 2.12 6.31 3.80
C LEU A 64 0.75 6.52 3.15
N ILE A 65 -0.29 6.61 3.98
CA ILE A 65 -1.65 6.94 3.56
C ILE A 65 -2.16 8.09 4.40
N SER A 66 -3.15 8.81 3.87
CA SER A 66 -3.88 9.82 4.62
C SER A 66 -5.33 9.90 4.14
N TYR A 67 -6.11 10.72 4.82
CA TYR A 67 -7.51 10.95 4.50
C TYR A 67 -7.83 12.43 4.33
N LYS A 68 -8.72 12.73 3.39
CA LYS A 68 -9.31 14.05 3.18
C LYS A 68 -10.81 13.92 2.96
N LEU A 69 -11.51 15.05 2.99
CA LEU A 69 -12.89 15.12 2.52
C LEU A 69 -12.88 15.67 1.09
N ASN A 70 -13.70 15.09 0.20
CA ASN A 70 -13.95 15.67 -1.11
C ASN A 70 -15.00 16.80 -1.03
N GLU A 71 -15.36 17.37 -2.18
CA GLU A 71 -16.38 18.43 -2.29
C GLU A 71 -17.78 17.98 -1.82
N ASN A 72 -18.05 16.68 -1.85
CA ASN A 72 -19.29 16.06 -1.40
C ASN A 72 -19.26 15.63 0.07
N TYR A 73 -18.20 15.96 0.82
CA TYR A 73 -17.96 15.52 2.20
C TYR A 73 -17.78 14.01 2.38
N ASP A 74 -17.45 13.29 1.31
CA ASP A 74 -17.07 11.89 1.39
C ASP A 74 -15.62 11.76 1.88
N LYS A 75 -15.37 10.73 2.68
CA LYS A 75 -14.00 10.36 3.06
C LYS A 75 -13.26 9.79 1.87
N VAL A 76 -12.16 10.43 1.52
CA VAL A 76 -11.21 9.97 0.49
C VAL A 76 -9.96 9.47 1.19
N ILE A 77 -9.50 8.29 0.80
CA ILE A 77 -8.20 7.73 1.16
C ILE A 77 -7.24 7.94 0.00
N PHE A 78 -6.00 8.30 0.29
CA PHE A 78 -4.98 8.55 -0.74
C PHE A 78 -3.58 8.12 -0.29
N LEU A 79 -2.73 7.78 -1.26
CA LEU A 79 -1.28 7.66 -1.04
C LEU A 79 -0.67 9.04 -0.86
N THR A 80 0.15 9.19 0.17
CA THR A 80 0.99 10.39 0.30
C THR A 80 2.18 10.28 -0.66
N GLU A 81 2.93 11.36 -0.81
CA GLU A 81 4.23 11.32 -1.53
C GLU A 81 5.15 10.20 -1.02
N ALA A 82 5.22 10.01 0.31
CA ALA A 82 5.99 8.92 0.90
C ALA A 82 5.38 7.53 0.62
N GLY A 83 4.06 7.43 0.52
CA GLY A 83 3.36 6.22 0.11
C GLY A 83 3.68 5.81 -1.32
N ASP A 84 3.67 6.78 -2.24
CA ASP A 84 4.02 6.61 -3.64
C ASP A 84 5.48 6.17 -3.81
N GLU A 85 6.42 6.87 -3.18
CA GLU A 85 7.84 6.48 -3.24
C GLU A 85 8.07 5.04 -2.78
N VAL A 86 7.39 4.62 -1.70
CA VAL A 86 7.49 3.25 -1.19
C VAL A 86 6.90 2.25 -2.19
N GLN A 87 5.75 2.57 -2.79
CA GLN A 87 5.09 1.72 -3.77
C GLN A 87 5.99 1.51 -5.00
N GLU A 88 6.53 2.59 -5.56
CA GLU A 88 7.42 2.56 -6.72
C GLU A 88 8.70 1.75 -6.44
N LEU A 89 9.30 1.95 -5.26
CA LEU A 89 10.48 1.20 -4.84
C LEU A 89 10.20 -0.30 -4.77
N VAL A 90 9.04 -0.70 -4.25
CA VAL A 90 8.67 -2.11 -4.18
C VAL A 90 8.42 -2.70 -5.57
N GLU A 91 7.72 -1.99 -6.46
CA GLU A 91 7.54 -2.44 -7.84
C GLU A 91 8.86 -2.60 -8.58
N ARG A 92 9.78 -1.66 -8.39
CA ARG A 92 11.12 -1.73 -8.96
C ARG A 92 11.89 -2.94 -8.45
N ILE A 93 11.85 -3.21 -7.15
CA ILE A 93 12.46 -4.41 -6.57
C ILE A 93 11.85 -5.68 -7.19
N ASN A 94 10.52 -5.75 -7.31
CA ASN A 94 9.83 -6.89 -7.92
C ASN A 94 10.21 -7.10 -9.39
N THR A 95 10.38 -6.02 -10.16
CA THR A 95 10.83 -6.07 -11.55
C THR A 95 12.24 -6.64 -11.65
N ILE A 96 13.19 -6.11 -10.86
CA ILE A 96 14.57 -6.61 -10.81
C ILE A 96 14.59 -8.11 -10.47
N LEU A 97 13.80 -8.53 -9.48
CA LEU A 97 13.73 -9.93 -9.08
C LEU A 97 13.19 -10.82 -10.21
N LYS A 98 12.14 -10.39 -10.92
CA LYS A 98 11.57 -11.13 -12.06
C LYS A 98 12.56 -11.33 -13.20
N GLU A 99 13.33 -10.29 -13.53
CA GLU A 99 14.34 -10.35 -14.60
C GLU A 99 15.52 -11.26 -14.27
N ASN A 100 15.84 -11.41 -12.99
CA ASN A 100 16.94 -12.25 -12.49
C ASN A 100 16.50 -13.67 -12.12
N VAL A 101 15.23 -14.05 -12.34
CA VAL A 101 14.82 -15.46 -12.28
C VAL A 101 15.53 -16.18 -13.41
N LYS A 102 16.57 -16.95 -13.07
CA LYS A 102 17.23 -17.85 -14.01
C LYS A 102 16.16 -18.74 -14.64
N LYS A 103 15.99 -18.64 -15.96
CA LYS A 103 15.29 -19.65 -16.74
C LYS A 103 16.16 -20.91 -16.68
N GLU A 104 15.91 -21.76 -15.69
CA GLU A 104 16.32 -23.17 -15.74
C GLU A 104 15.46 -23.92 -16.75
#